data_AF-A0A1L9U6Q6-F1
#
_entry.id   AF-A0A1L9U6Q6-F1
#
_cell.length_a   1.000
_cell.length_b   1.000
_cell.length_c   1.000
_cell.angle_alpha   90.00
_cell.angle_beta   90.00
_cell.angle_gamma   90.00
#
_symmetry.space_group_name_H-M   'P 1'
#
loop_
_entity.id
_entity.type
_entity.pdbx_description
1 polymer ?
#
loop_
_entity_poly.entity_id
_entity_poly.type
_entity_poly.pdbx_seq_one_letter_code
_entity_poly.pdbx_strand_id
1 'polypeptide(L)'
;MPPLTPKPRPLTLIVATTPIPTPESTIIRLGIGHHGTLPWPRIKTDMSFFARVTSRPPSPGTTNAIIMGRKTYDSVPAHLRPLAKRISTVITRDVDSLAERVGREVELRKAKLASATSATSSTAPGAEVPATDAIVCGGLDDAMRELEKRYGEDGKLGKVFVIGGAEIYGAVLRGEGGVNGGPVRIVMTNVEKKGYQGDNGEVFECDTLFPVDEELFQEKEGWRKATSEEVTEWVGETVTGEWIEDGDVRVQMVGYERV
;
A
#
# COMPACT_ATOMS: atom_id res chain seq x y z
N MET A 1 7.45 -27.76 -25.85
CA MET A 1 7.16 -26.36 -25.50
C MET A 1 8.20 -25.92 -24.50
N PRO A 2 8.89 -24.77 -24.68
CA PRO A 2 9.66 -24.20 -23.59
C PRO A 2 8.70 -23.92 -22.43
N PRO A 3 9.09 -24.13 -21.16
CA PRO A 3 8.27 -23.73 -20.03
C PRO A 3 8.02 -22.23 -20.15
N LEU A 4 6.75 -21.81 -20.11
CA LEU A 4 6.40 -20.40 -20.00
C LEU A 4 7.09 -19.87 -18.75
N THR A 5 8.11 -19.03 -18.92
CA THR A 5 8.70 -18.29 -17.81
C THR A 5 7.56 -17.49 -17.17
N PRO A 6 7.28 -17.68 -15.87
CA PRO A 6 6.20 -16.96 -15.21
C PRO A 6 6.48 -15.46 -15.34
N LYS A 7 5.52 -14.73 -15.91
CA LYS A 7 5.64 -13.28 -16.08
C LYS A 7 5.84 -12.66 -14.68
N PRO A 8 6.87 -11.83 -14.48
CA PRO A 8 7.13 -11.27 -13.16
C PRO A 8 5.94 -10.41 -12.70
N ARG A 9 5.54 -10.58 -11.45
CA ARG A 9 4.34 -9.93 -10.90
C ARG A 9 4.58 -8.43 -10.73
N PRO A 10 3.59 -7.57 -11.03
CA PRO A 10 3.69 -6.14 -10.75
C PRO A 10 3.80 -5.91 -9.24
N LEU A 11 4.64 -4.95 -8.85
CA LEU A 11 4.71 -4.44 -7.49
C LEU A 11 4.04 -3.07 -7.43
N THR A 12 2.96 -2.96 -6.63
CA THR A 12 2.17 -1.73 -6.58
C THR A 12 2.41 -0.99 -5.27
N LEU A 13 3.06 0.16 -5.31
CA LEU A 13 3.08 1.09 -4.19
C LEU A 13 1.68 1.69 -4.06
N ILE A 14 1.13 1.74 -2.85
CA ILE A 14 -0.12 2.44 -2.56
C ILE A 14 0.13 3.45 -1.44
N VAL A 15 -0.02 4.73 -1.75
CA VAL A 15 0.41 5.83 -0.87
C VAL A 15 -0.59 6.98 -0.94
N ALA A 16 -0.76 7.70 0.18
CA ALA A 16 -1.45 8.97 0.21
C ALA A 16 -0.44 10.08 0.47
N THR A 17 -0.50 11.17 -0.29
CA THR A 17 0.48 12.27 -0.26
C THR A 17 -0.21 13.62 -0.21
N THR A 18 0.37 14.57 0.53
CA THR A 18 0.02 16.00 0.47
C THR A 18 1.14 16.80 -0.20
N PRO A 19 0.84 17.79 -1.05
CA PRO A 19 1.87 18.69 -1.56
C PRO A 19 2.43 19.55 -0.43
N ILE A 20 3.74 19.78 -0.47
CA ILE A 20 4.50 20.66 0.41
C ILE A 20 5.35 21.57 -0.48
N PRO A 21 4.85 22.78 -0.77
CA PRO A 21 5.63 23.83 -1.41
C PRO A 21 6.84 24.17 -0.53
N THR A 22 7.99 24.39 -1.16
CA THR A 22 9.20 24.87 -0.48
C THR A 22 9.47 26.31 -0.91
N PRO A 23 9.64 27.28 0.01
CA PRO A 23 9.76 28.69 -0.35
C PRO A 23 10.90 29.01 -1.34
N GLU A 24 11.96 28.19 -1.33
CA GLU A 24 13.17 28.41 -2.13
C GLU A 24 13.24 27.55 -3.41
N SER A 25 12.23 26.74 -3.72
CA SER A 25 12.25 25.85 -4.89
C SER A 25 10.88 25.71 -5.53
N THR A 26 10.86 25.63 -6.86
CA THR A 26 9.67 25.31 -7.65
C THR A 26 9.24 23.85 -7.52
N ILE A 27 10.05 23.01 -6.85
CA ILE A 27 9.77 21.60 -6.62
C ILE A 27 8.79 21.45 -5.46
N ILE A 28 7.63 20.85 -5.73
CA ILE A 28 6.67 20.48 -4.69
C ILE A 28 7.05 19.10 -4.16
N ARG A 29 7.31 19.03 -2.85
CA ARG A 29 7.59 17.75 -2.18
C ARG A 29 6.30 17.08 -1.74
N LEU A 30 6.33 15.76 -1.60
CA LEU A 30 5.15 14.98 -1.26
C LEU A 30 5.24 14.47 0.18
N GLY A 31 4.46 15.05 1.09
CA GLY A 31 4.37 14.65 2.48
C GLY A 31 3.55 13.39 2.70
N ILE A 32 4.04 12.47 3.53
CA ILE A 32 3.35 11.21 3.84
C ILE A 32 3.24 10.89 5.34
N GLY A 33 3.97 11.63 6.19
CA GLY A 33 3.98 11.36 7.62
C GLY A 33 4.43 12.54 8.46
N HIS A 34 3.92 12.56 9.69
CA HIS A 34 4.28 13.50 10.75
C HIS A 34 4.30 12.76 12.09
N HIS A 35 5.44 12.80 12.80
CA HIS A 35 5.66 12.17 14.11
C HIS A 35 5.23 10.70 14.19
N GLY A 36 5.50 9.93 13.13
CA GLY A 36 5.17 8.51 13.05
C GLY A 36 3.71 8.19 12.75
N THR A 37 2.89 9.20 12.44
CA THR A 37 1.48 9.06 12.05
C THR A 37 1.22 9.76 10.71
N LEU A 38 -0.02 9.67 10.19
CA LEU A 38 -0.41 10.43 9.00
C LEU A 38 -0.47 11.95 9.33
N PRO A 39 -0.10 12.85 8.39
CA PRO A 39 -0.09 14.29 8.63
C PRO A 39 -1.47 14.93 8.83
N TRP A 40 -2.52 14.22 8.40
CA TRP A 40 -3.90 14.70 8.40
C TRP A 40 -4.78 13.88 9.34
N PRO A 41 -5.92 14.45 9.79
CA PRO A 41 -6.97 13.70 10.46
C PRO A 41 -7.49 12.54 9.60
N ARG A 42 -8.28 11.65 10.20
CA ARG A 42 -8.81 10.48 9.50
C ARG A 42 -9.68 10.87 8.29
N ILE A 43 -9.18 10.60 7.08
CA ILE A 43 -9.91 10.73 5.80
C ILE A 43 -10.64 9.41 5.53
N LYS A 44 -11.97 9.41 5.57
CA LYS A 44 -12.76 8.17 5.43
C LYS A 44 -12.66 7.60 4.01
N THR A 45 -12.65 8.47 3.02
CA THR A 45 -12.57 8.13 1.60
C THR A 45 -11.30 7.34 1.32
N ASP A 46 -10.13 7.89 1.66
CA ASP A 46 -8.83 7.23 1.50
C ASP A 46 -8.72 5.92 2.29
N MET A 47 -9.09 5.93 3.58
CA MET A 47 -9.03 4.72 4.42
C MET A 47 -9.90 3.58 3.88
N SER A 48 -11.09 3.91 3.37
CA SER A 48 -12.00 2.93 2.77
C SER A 48 -11.47 2.40 1.43
N PHE A 49 -10.90 3.28 0.61
CA PHE A 49 -10.25 2.93 -0.65
C PHE A 49 -9.07 1.99 -0.40
N PHE A 50 -8.11 2.38 0.44
CA PHE A 50 -6.98 1.55 0.84
C PHE A 50 -7.42 0.17 1.34
N ALA A 51 -8.41 0.12 2.23
CA ALA A 51 -8.89 -1.14 2.79
C ALA A 51 -9.49 -2.06 1.73
N ARG A 52 -10.33 -1.54 0.82
CA ARG A 52 -10.93 -2.32 -0.26
C ARG A 52 -9.90 -2.79 -1.26
N VAL A 53 -9.07 -1.88 -1.77
CA VAL A 53 -8.05 -2.18 -2.79
C VAL A 53 -7.06 -3.23 -2.31
N THR A 54 -6.52 -3.06 -1.10
CA THR A 54 -5.51 -4.00 -0.58
C THR A 54 -6.10 -5.34 -0.16
N SER A 55 -7.38 -5.44 0.17
CA SER A 55 -8.01 -6.72 0.57
C SER A 55 -8.78 -7.45 -0.53
N ARG A 56 -9.00 -6.81 -1.69
CA ARG A 56 -9.70 -7.40 -2.84
C ARG A 56 -8.79 -8.39 -3.57
N PRO A 57 -9.03 -9.71 -3.50
CA PRO A 57 -8.21 -10.67 -4.22
C PRO A 57 -8.43 -10.53 -5.74
N PRO A 58 -7.38 -10.70 -6.58
CA PRO A 58 -7.50 -10.65 -8.03
C PRO A 58 -8.28 -11.85 -8.61
N SER A 59 -8.27 -12.98 -7.92
CA SER A 59 -8.99 -14.19 -8.30
C SER A 59 -9.46 -14.97 -7.06
N PRO A 60 -10.52 -15.79 -7.15
CA PRO A 60 -10.94 -16.66 -6.06
C PRO A 60 -9.80 -17.52 -5.52
N GLY A 61 -9.77 -17.75 -4.20
CA GLY A 61 -8.74 -18.56 -3.53
C GLY A 61 -7.38 -17.85 -3.33
N THR A 62 -7.23 -16.61 -3.80
CA THR A 62 -6.00 -15.83 -3.57
C THR A 62 -6.14 -14.85 -2.41
N THR A 63 -5.01 -14.46 -1.82
CA THR A 63 -4.92 -13.40 -0.80
C THR A 63 -3.82 -12.42 -1.17
N ASN A 64 -4.14 -11.13 -1.15
CA ASN A 64 -3.14 -10.09 -1.39
C ASN A 64 -2.14 -9.98 -0.25
N ALA A 65 -0.90 -9.62 -0.59
CA ALA A 65 0.13 -9.29 0.38
C ALA A 65 0.31 -7.77 0.47
N ILE A 66 0.61 -7.29 1.67
CA ILE A 66 1.02 -5.91 1.93
C ILE A 66 2.42 -5.93 2.54
N ILE A 67 3.36 -5.19 1.96
CA ILE A 67 4.73 -5.05 2.42
C ILE A 67 4.87 -3.70 3.08
N MET A 68 5.40 -3.68 4.30
CA MET A 68 5.61 -2.46 5.05
C MET A 68 6.84 -2.51 5.94
N GLY A 69 7.37 -1.34 6.31
CA GLY A 69 8.44 -1.23 7.29
C GLY A 69 7.90 -1.36 8.71
N ARG A 70 8.77 -1.75 9.65
CA ARG A 70 8.42 -1.89 11.08
C ARG A 70 7.70 -0.67 11.67
N LYS A 71 8.16 0.55 11.38
CA LYS A 71 7.53 1.79 11.88
C LYS A 71 6.09 1.95 11.38
N THR A 72 5.82 1.60 10.11
CA THR A 72 4.47 1.62 9.53
C THR A 72 3.59 0.54 10.14
N TYR A 73 4.14 -0.64 10.44
CA TYR A 73 3.40 -1.67 11.16
C TYR A 73 3.01 -1.21 12.58
N ASP A 74 3.91 -0.51 13.28
CA ASP A 74 3.67 -0.01 14.63
C ASP A 74 2.71 1.20 14.66
N SER A 75 2.58 1.97 13.59
CA SER A 75 1.62 3.09 13.51
C SER A 75 0.17 2.62 13.33
N VAL A 76 -0.06 1.38 12.88
CA VAL A 76 -1.39 0.78 12.84
C VAL A 76 -1.86 0.47 14.28
N PRO A 77 -3.08 0.88 14.67
CA PRO A 77 -3.61 0.59 16.00
C PRO A 77 -3.53 -0.90 16.35
N ALA A 78 -3.08 -1.21 17.57
CA ALA A 78 -2.78 -2.59 18.01
C ALA A 78 -3.98 -3.57 17.86
N HIS A 79 -5.21 -3.08 17.94
CA HIS A 79 -6.42 -3.91 17.77
C HIS A 79 -6.79 -4.21 16.30
N LEU A 80 -6.14 -3.53 15.35
CA LEU A 80 -6.32 -3.71 13.91
C LEU A 80 -5.17 -4.47 13.25
N ARG A 81 -4.02 -4.63 13.92
CA ARG A 81 -2.86 -5.35 13.41
C ARG A 81 -2.89 -6.85 13.80
N PRO A 82 -2.41 -7.74 12.93
CA PRO A 82 -2.19 -7.51 11.50
C PRO A 82 -3.51 -7.20 10.78
N LEU A 83 -3.42 -6.48 9.66
CA LEU A 83 -4.59 -6.07 8.89
C LEU A 83 -5.31 -7.31 8.33
N ALA A 84 -6.58 -7.47 8.68
CA ALA A 84 -7.36 -8.66 8.31
C ALA A 84 -7.54 -8.80 6.78
N LYS A 85 -7.77 -10.03 6.31
CA LYS A 85 -7.99 -10.40 4.89
C LYS A 85 -6.80 -10.12 3.96
N ARG A 86 -5.59 -10.05 4.53
CA ARG A 86 -4.32 -9.76 3.84
C ARG A 86 -3.19 -10.55 4.51
N ILE A 87 -2.10 -10.74 3.76
CA ILE A 87 -0.83 -11.23 4.29
C ILE A 87 0.06 -10.02 4.61
N SER A 88 0.27 -9.73 5.89
CA SER A 88 1.11 -8.61 6.35
C SER A 88 2.59 -8.98 6.35
N THR A 89 3.41 -8.32 5.54
CA THR A 89 4.86 -8.56 5.46
C THR A 89 5.61 -7.40 6.05
N VAL A 90 6.28 -7.61 7.18
CA VAL A 90 6.94 -6.55 7.95
C VAL A 90 8.46 -6.65 7.78
N ILE A 91 9.06 -5.60 7.24
CA ILE A 91 10.52 -5.50 7.06
C ILE A 91 11.15 -4.85 8.29
N THR A 92 12.16 -5.52 8.85
CA THR A 92 12.91 -5.08 10.04
C THR A 92 14.35 -5.58 9.98
N ARG A 93 15.25 -4.91 10.71
CA ARG A 93 16.63 -5.42 10.92
C ARG A 93 16.72 -6.42 12.08
N ASP A 94 15.74 -6.43 12.97
CA ASP A 94 15.64 -7.32 14.13
C ASP A 94 14.47 -8.28 13.91
N VAL A 95 14.72 -9.34 13.14
CA VAL A 95 13.69 -10.28 12.65
C VAL A 95 13.19 -11.16 13.78
N ASP A 96 14.08 -11.76 14.57
CA ASP A 96 13.73 -12.75 15.59
C ASP A 96 12.78 -12.17 16.65
N SER A 97 13.14 -11.02 17.22
CA SER A 97 12.33 -10.31 18.22
C SER A 97 10.94 -9.94 17.70
N LEU A 98 10.88 -9.44 16.46
CA LEU A 98 9.62 -9.00 15.87
C LEU A 98 8.74 -10.17 15.43
N ALA A 99 9.33 -11.27 14.95
CA ALA A 99 8.61 -12.46 14.50
C ALA A 99 7.78 -13.08 15.64
N GLU A 100 8.33 -13.19 16.84
CA GLU A 100 7.58 -13.69 18.00
C GLU A 100 6.40 -12.80 18.38
N ARG A 101 6.57 -11.47 18.33
CA ARG A 101 5.50 -10.51 18.60
C ARG A 101 4.39 -10.60 17.55
N VAL A 102 4.77 -10.57 16.27
CA VAL A 102 3.84 -10.61 15.15
C VAL A 102 3.08 -11.94 15.11
N GLY A 103 3.74 -13.07 15.39
CA GLY A 103 3.11 -14.38 15.49
C GLY A 103 1.98 -14.42 16.52
N ARG A 104 2.21 -13.85 17.72
CA ARG A 104 1.15 -13.72 18.74
C ARG A 104 -0.01 -12.84 18.29
N GLU A 105 0.29 -11.72 17.62
CA GLU A 105 -0.74 -10.81 17.11
C GLU A 105 -1.60 -11.46 16.00
N VAL A 106 -0.99 -12.26 15.12
CA VAL A 106 -1.70 -13.06 14.10
C VAL A 106 -2.69 -14.01 14.76
N GLU A 107 -2.25 -14.76 15.77
CA GLU A 107 -3.09 -15.77 16.43
C GLU A 107 -4.28 -15.12 17.13
N LEU A 108 -4.04 -14.04 17.88
CA LEU A 108 -5.10 -13.23 18.50
C LEU A 108 -6.09 -12.70 17.47
N ARG A 109 -5.60 -12.25 16.30
CA ARG A 109 -6.44 -11.73 15.24
C ARG A 109 -7.29 -12.81 14.59
N LYS A 110 -6.71 -13.99 14.31
CA LYS A 110 -7.41 -15.17 13.77
C LYS A 110 -8.51 -15.63 14.74
N ALA A 111 -8.21 -15.74 16.03
CA ALA A 111 -9.20 -16.10 17.06
C ALA A 111 -10.37 -15.10 17.12
N LYS A 112 -10.07 -13.80 17.12
CA LYS A 112 -11.10 -12.74 17.11
C LYS A 112 -11.99 -12.81 15.86
N LEU A 113 -11.41 -13.06 14.68
CA LEU A 113 -12.17 -13.21 13.45
C LEU A 113 -13.08 -14.45 13.48
N ALA A 114 -12.58 -15.58 13.95
CA ALA A 114 -13.37 -16.81 14.09
C ALA A 114 -14.57 -16.64 15.05
N SER A 115 -14.38 -15.92 16.17
CA SER A 115 -15.48 -15.60 17.10
C SER A 115 -16.56 -14.69 16.48
N ALA A 116 -16.16 -13.76 15.60
CA ALA A 116 -17.10 -12.84 14.95
C ALA A 116 -17.92 -13.53 13.85
N THR A 117 -17.32 -14.48 13.12
CA THR A 117 -18.04 -15.29 12.11
C THR A 117 -19.08 -16.21 12.76
N SER A 118 -18.78 -16.75 13.95
CA SER A 118 -19.73 -17.59 14.70
C SER A 118 -20.96 -16.82 15.20
N ALA A 119 -20.84 -15.50 15.40
CA ALA A 119 -21.94 -14.63 15.83
C ALA A 119 -22.81 -14.10 14.68
N THR A 120 -22.39 -14.28 13.41
CA THR A 120 -23.05 -13.70 12.22
C THR A 120 -23.38 -14.82 11.22
N SER A 121 -24.34 -15.68 11.58
CA SER A 121 -24.82 -16.77 10.72
C SER A 121 -25.73 -16.28 9.60
N SER A 122 -25.18 -15.51 8.65
CA SER A 122 -25.81 -15.21 7.37
C SER A 122 -24.76 -14.87 6.30
N THR A 123 -24.02 -15.88 5.85
CA THR A 123 -23.25 -15.74 4.60
C THR A 123 -23.45 -16.95 3.70
N ALA A 124 -23.71 -16.67 2.42
CA ALA A 124 -23.95 -17.65 1.38
C ALA A 124 -22.78 -18.64 1.26
N PRO A 125 -23.04 -19.94 0.99
CA PRO A 125 -21.99 -20.94 0.86
C PRO A 125 -21.22 -20.73 -0.44
N GLY A 126 -19.90 -20.53 -0.36
CA GLY A 126 -19.00 -20.67 -1.52
C GLY A 126 -17.97 -19.56 -1.76
N ALA A 127 -17.98 -18.44 -1.03
CA ALA A 127 -16.93 -17.44 -1.16
C ALA A 127 -15.76 -17.76 -0.22
N GLU A 128 -14.65 -18.30 -0.75
CA GLU A 128 -13.40 -18.44 0.00
C GLU A 128 -12.92 -17.06 0.48
N VAL A 129 -12.83 -16.89 1.80
CA VAL A 129 -12.45 -15.62 2.41
C VAL A 129 -10.93 -15.48 2.39
N PRO A 130 -10.37 -14.32 1.97
CA PRO A 130 -8.93 -14.11 2.00
C PRO A 130 -8.35 -14.35 3.40
N ALA A 131 -7.20 -15.00 3.45
CA ALA A 131 -6.53 -15.35 4.70
C ALA A 131 -6.06 -14.07 5.44
N THR A 132 -5.89 -14.20 6.76
CA THR A 132 -5.20 -13.19 7.57
C THR A 132 -3.93 -13.83 8.10
N ASP A 133 -2.78 -13.34 7.65
CA ASP A 133 -1.49 -13.84 8.12
C ASP A 133 -0.46 -12.72 8.21
N ALA A 134 0.68 -12.99 8.82
CA ALA A 134 1.81 -12.07 8.80
C ALA A 134 3.16 -12.79 8.79
N ILE A 135 4.13 -12.21 8.10
CA ILE A 135 5.52 -12.65 8.02
C ILE A 135 6.45 -11.48 8.34
N VAL A 136 7.62 -11.79 8.89
CA VAL A 136 8.66 -10.81 9.24
C VAL A 136 9.92 -11.17 8.46
N CYS A 137 10.49 -10.18 7.77
CA CYS A 137 11.60 -10.38 6.84
C CYS A 137 12.71 -9.34 7.07
N GLY A 138 13.94 -9.71 6.68
CA GLY A 138 15.13 -8.84 6.83
C GLY A 138 15.25 -7.74 5.78
N GLY A 139 14.49 -7.84 4.69
CA GLY A 139 14.56 -6.94 3.54
C GLY A 139 13.49 -7.21 2.50
N LEU A 140 13.48 -6.39 1.44
CA LEU A 140 12.47 -6.46 0.38
C LEU A 140 12.59 -7.74 -0.48
N ASP A 141 13.82 -8.13 -0.84
CA ASP A 141 14.04 -9.34 -1.64
C ASP A 141 13.70 -10.62 -0.86
N ASP A 142 14.02 -10.63 0.44
CA ASP A 142 13.65 -11.70 1.36
C ASP A 142 12.13 -11.80 1.52
N ALA A 143 11.45 -10.66 1.69
CA ALA A 143 9.99 -10.59 1.72
C ALA A 143 9.34 -11.18 0.46
N MET A 144 9.81 -10.79 -0.73
CA MET A 144 9.26 -11.31 -1.99
C MET A 144 9.51 -12.80 -2.16
N ARG A 145 10.73 -13.27 -1.86
CA ARG A 145 11.06 -14.70 -1.91
C ARG A 145 10.17 -15.51 -0.96
N GLU A 146 9.96 -15.05 0.26
CA GLU A 146 9.16 -15.77 1.24
C GLU A 146 7.66 -15.77 0.89
N LEU A 147 7.14 -14.68 0.32
CA LEU A 147 5.78 -14.62 -0.20
C LEU A 147 5.57 -15.62 -1.35
N GLU A 148 6.47 -15.64 -2.33
CA GLU A 148 6.39 -16.58 -3.45
C GLU A 148 6.50 -18.03 -2.99
N LYS A 149 7.44 -18.32 -2.08
CA LYS A 149 7.61 -19.66 -1.52
C LYS A 149 6.39 -20.15 -0.74
N ARG A 150 5.81 -19.33 0.13
CA ARG A 150 4.69 -19.75 0.99
C ARG A 150 3.33 -19.77 0.30
N TYR A 151 3.12 -18.85 -0.65
CA TYR A 151 1.80 -18.60 -1.22
C TYR A 151 1.81 -18.60 -2.75
N GLY A 152 2.92 -18.24 -3.38
CA GLY A 152 3.06 -18.17 -4.84
C GLY A 152 3.08 -19.55 -5.49
N GLU A 153 3.85 -20.51 -4.96
CA GLU A 153 3.97 -21.88 -5.47
C GLU A 153 2.62 -22.61 -5.48
N ASP A 154 1.78 -22.36 -4.47
CA ASP A 154 0.43 -22.89 -4.33
C ASP A 154 -0.64 -22.10 -5.12
N GLY A 155 -0.25 -21.02 -5.81
CA GLY A 155 -1.20 -20.14 -6.52
C GLY A 155 -2.15 -19.35 -5.61
N LYS A 156 -1.85 -19.25 -4.30
CA LYS A 156 -2.64 -18.54 -3.29
C LYS A 156 -2.24 -17.07 -3.14
N LEU A 157 -1.10 -16.67 -3.68
CA LEU A 157 -0.64 -15.27 -3.64
C LEU A 157 -1.39 -14.42 -4.68
N GLY A 158 -2.08 -13.39 -4.20
CA GLY A 158 -2.75 -12.39 -5.02
C GLY A 158 -1.81 -11.26 -5.47
N LYS A 159 -2.31 -10.02 -5.45
CA LYS A 159 -1.51 -8.82 -5.73
C LYS A 159 -0.58 -8.52 -4.54
N VAL A 160 0.60 -7.95 -4.81
CA VAL A 160 1.53 -7.50 -3.79
C VAL A 160 1.55 -5.97 -3.78
N PHE A 161 1.19 -5.40 -2.63
CA PHE A 161 1.19 -3.96 -2.41
C PHE A 161 2.32 -3.56 -1.48
N VAL A 162 3.00 -2.47 -1.78
CA VAL A 162 3.93 -1.81 -0.85
C VAL A 162 3.19 -0.64 -0.24
N ILE A 163 3.03 -0.64 1.09
CA ILE A 163 2.23 0.37 1.81
C ILE A 163 3.12 1.32 2.64
N GLY A 164 4.43 1.28 2.40
CA GLY A 164 5.40 2.23 2.95
C GLY A 164 6.17 1.70 4.17
N GLY A 165 6.83 2.56 4.95
CA GLY A 165 6.96 4.01 4.77
C GLY A 165 8.04 4.42 3.77
N ALA A 166 8.52 5.66 3.89
CA ALA A 166 9.50 6.30 3.00
C ALA A 166 10.71 5.40 2.70
N GLU A 167 11.29 4.75 3.71
CA GLU A 167 12.45 3.86 3.53
C GLU A 167 12.15 2.68 2.60
N ILE A 168 10.96 2.06 2.74
CA ILE A 168 10.54 0.92 1.92
C ILE A 168 10.15 1.37 0.52
N TYR A 169 9.40 2.47 0.40
CA TYR A 169 9.11 3.07 -0.91
C TYR A 169 10.40 3.38 -1.67
N GLY A 170 11.38 3.99 -0.99
CA GLY A 170 12.64 4.36 -1.61
C GLY A 170 13.45 3.15 -2.04
N ALA A 171 13.41 2.05 -1.27
CA ALA A 171 14.06 0.80 -1.65
C ALA A 171 13.45 0.21 -2.92
N VAL A 172 12.12 0.24 -3.06
CA VAL A 172 11.43 -0.25 -4.26
C VAL A 172 11.73 0.64 -5.47
N LEU A 173 11.66 1.96 -5.31
CA LEU A 173 11.86 2.91 -6.41
C LEU A 173 13.29 2.92 -6.95
N ARG A 174 14.30 2.71 -6.07
CA ARG A 174 15.70 2.54 -6.48
C ARG A 174 15.98 1.22 -7.20
N GLY A 175 15.13 0.20 -7.03
CA GLY A 175 15.28 -1.07 -7.73
C GLY A 175 15.06 -0.90 -9.24
N GLU A 176 16.11 -1.05 -10.04
CA GLU A 176 15.98 -1.09 -11.51
C GLU A 176 15.15 -2.32 -11.91
N GLY A 177 14.05 -2.11 -12.62
CA GLY A 177 13.17 -3.20 -13.09
C GLY A 177 12.29 -3.85 -12.02
N GLY A 178 12.16 -3.27 -10.82
CA GLY A 178 11.35 -3.83 -9.72
C GLY A 178 11.94 -5.09 -9.09
N VAL A 179 11.33 -5.57 -8.00
CA VAL A 179 11.81 -6.80 -7.35
C VAL A 179 11.52 -7.98 -8.28
N ASN A 180 12.58 -8.72 -8.66
CA ASN A 180 12.52 -9.81 -9.64
C ASN A 180 12.10 -9.42 -11.08
N GLY A 181 12.35 -8.18 -11.51
CA GLY A 181 12.10 -7.78 -12.92
C GLY A 181 10.64 -7.46 -13.25
N GLY A 182 9.77 -7.31 -12.24
CA GLY A 182 8.36 -6.96 -12.41
C GLY A 182 8.11 -5.45 -12.52
N PRO A 183 7.08 -5.01 -13.25
CA PRO A 183 6.79 -3.59 -13.39
C PRO A 183 6.40 -2.97 -12.04
N VAL A 184 6.90 -1.75 -11.77
CA VAL A 184 6.56 -0.98 -10.58
C VAL A 184 5.47 0.02 -10.92
N ARG A 185 4.41 0.03 -10.10
CA ARG A 185 3.28 0.95 -10.22
C ARG A 185 3.11 1.73 -8.93
N ILE A 186 2.57 2.93 -9.01
CA ILE A 186 2.18 3.75 -7.87
C ILE A 186 0.68 4.03 -8.02
N VAL A 187 -0.10 3.67 -7.00
CA VAL A 187 -1.47 4.14 -6.81
C VAL A 187 -1.43 5.18 -5.71
N MET A 188 -1.75 6.42 -6.05
CA MET A 188 -1.56 7.57 -5.18
C MET A 188 -2.89 8.23 -4.87
N THR A 189 -3.15 8.49 -3.59
CA THR A 189 -4.21 9.40 -3.16
C THR A 189 -3.58 10.78 -2.92
N ASN A 190 -3.85 11.74 -3.78
CA ASN A 190 -3.52 13.14 -3.53
C ASN A 190 -4.46 13.67 -2.44
N VAL A 191 -3.90 14.37 -1.45
CA VAL A 191 -4.64 14.96 -0.33
C VAL A 191 -4.32 16.44 -0.26
N GLU A 192 -5.34 17.29 -0.30
CA GLU A 192 -5.16 18.73 -0.16
C GLU A 192 -6.15 19.29 0.87
N LYS A 193 -5.73 20.30 1.64
CA LYS A 193 -6.66 21.08 2.46
C LYS A 193 -7.64 21.82 1.57
N LYS A 194 -8.88 21.95 2.05
CA LYS A 194 -9.90 22.76 1.39
C LYS A 194 -9.42 24.23 1.35
N GLY A 195 -9.39 24.81 0.15
CA GLY A 195 -8.83 26.15 -0.06
C GLY A 195 -7.32 26.20 -0.28
N TYR A 196 -6.65 25.05 -0.44
CA TYR A 196 -5.29 25.01 -0.96
C TYR A 196 -5.23 25.72 -2.33
N GLN A 197 -4.35 26.71 -2.45
CA GLN A 197 -4.11 27.52 -3.65
C GLN A 197 -2.63 27.45 -4.07
N GLY A 198 -2.03 26.26 -4.03
CA GLY A 198 -0.61 26.11 -4.31
C GLY A 198 0.24 26.81 -3.26
N ASP A 199 1.08 27.74 -3.69
CA ASP A 199 2.17 28.35 -2.91
C ASP A 199 1.73 29.19 -1.69
N ASN A 200 0.45 29.58 -1.62
CA ASN A 200 -0.09 30.45 -0.56
C ASN A 200 -1.16 29.77 0.32
N GLY A 201 -1.41 28.47 0.12
CA GLY A 201 -2.42 27.72 0.88
C GLY A 201 -1.90 27.22 2.23
N GLU A 202 -2.81 26.93 3.16
CA GLU A 202 -2.44 26.13 4.33
C GLU A 202 -2.00 24.73 3.88
N VAL A 203 -0.86 24.27 4.39
CA VAL A 203 -0.32 22.93 4.14
C VAL A 203 -0.36 22.09 5.41
N PHE A 204 -0.16 20.78 5.27
CA PHE A 204 0.08 19.91 6.43
C PHE A 204 1.57 19.89 6.77
N GLU A 205 1.88 19.96 8.05
CA GLU A 205 3.25 19.75 8.54
C GLU A 205 3.63 18.27 8.37
N CYS A 206 4.79 18.02 7.76
CA CYS A 206 5.29 16.66 7.54
C CYS A 206 6.78 16.59 7.86
N ASP A 207 7.19 15.52 8.54
CA ASP A 207 8.61 15.18 8.78
C ASP A 207 9.09 14.01 7.90
N THR A 208 8.14 13.33 7.26
CA THR A 208 8.38 12.17 6.41
C THR A 208 7.84 12.44 5.01
N LEU A 209 8.70 12.30 4.02
CA LEU A 209 8.40 12.59 2.62
C LEU A 209 8.40 11.32 1.78
N PHE A 210 7.61 11.33 0.72
CA PHE A 210 7.72 10.34 -0.34
C PHE A 210 9.08 10.52 -1.05
N PRO A 211 9.78 9.44 -1.42
CA PRO A 211 11.16 9.52 -1.94
C PRO A 211 11.31 10.20 -3.30
N VAL A 212 10.19 10.56 -3.91
CA VAL A 212 10.09 11.20 -5.23
C VAL A 212 9.18 12.41 -5.07
N ASP A 213 9.49 13.46 -5.82
CA ASP A 213 8.74 14.71 -5.83
C ASP A 213 7.75 14.75 -7.01
N GLU A 214 7.04 15.86 -7.18
CA GLU A 214 6.15 16.03 -8.32
C GLU A 214 6.88 16.08 -9.67
N GLU A 215 8.20 16.36 -9.73
CA GLU A 215 8.94 16.36 -10.99
C GLU A 215 9.06 14.95 -11.58
N LEU A 216 8.98 13.90 -10.74
CA LEU A 216 8.82 12.51 -11.17
C LEU A 216 7.66 12.36 -12.17
N PHE A 217 6.60 13.15 -12.01
CA PHE A 217 5.37 13.09 -12.82
C PHE A 217 5.41 14.02 -14.04
N GLN A 218 6.48 14.79 -14.23
CA GLN A 218 6.73 15.63 -15.41
C GLN A 218 7.51 14.90 -16.52
N GLU A 219 7.37 13.58 -16.62
CA GLU A 219 7.95 12.70 -17.67
C GLU A 219 9.48 12.59 -17.70
N LYS A 220 10.20 13.25 -16.78
CA LYS A 220 11.69 13.29 -16.79
C LYS A 220 12.38 12.06 -16.19
N GLU A 221 11.69 11.26 -15.38
CA GLU A 221 12.29 10.11 -14.67
C GLU A 221 11.79 8.73 -15.14
N GLY A 222 11.25 8.62 -16.36
CA GLY A 222 10.74 7.34 -16.86
C GLY A 222 9.49 6.87 -16.13
N TRP A 223 8.62 7.81 -15.73
CA TRP A 223 7.28 7.52 -15.20
C TRP A 223 6.23 8.14 -16.10
N ARG A 224 5.14 7.40 -16.31
CA ARG A 224 3.96 7.84 -17.05
C ARG A 224 2.77 7.87 -16.10
N LYS A 225 1.97 8.94 -16.17
CA LYS A 225 0.66 8.98 -15.53
C LYS A 225 -0.30 8.07 -16.29
N ALA A 226 -0.87 7.10 -15.58
CA ALA A 226 -1.84 6.16 -16.15
C ALA A 226 -3.23 6.78 -16.23
N THR A 227 -4.06 6.29 -17.15
CA THR A 227 -5.45 6.73 -17.25
C THR A 227 -6.30 6.19 -16.10
N SER A 228 -7.45 6.82 -15.85
CA SER A 228 -8.40 6.38 -14.83
C SER A 228 -8.88 4.93 -15.05
N GLU A 229 -8.99 4.50 -16.31
CA GLU A 229 -9.32 3.12 -16.70
C GLU A 229 -8.19 2.15 -16.32
N GLU A 230 -6.93 2.50 -16.62
CA GLU A 230 -5.77 1.68 -16.24
C GLU A 230 -5.71 1.52 -14.72
N VAL A 231 -5.89 2.60 -13.96
CA VAL A 231 -5.91 2.55 -12.49
C VAL A 231 -7.07 1.70 -11.99
N THR A 232 -8.25 1.81 -12.60
CA THR A 232 -9.43 0.98 -12.30
C THR A 232 -9.12 -0.51 -12.45
N GLU A 233 -8.42 -0.92 -13.52
CA GLU A 233 -7.98 -2.30 -13.71
C GLU A 233 -6.97 -2.74 -12.64
N TRP A 234 -6.05 -1.85 -12.27
CA TRP A 234 -5.03 -2.15 -11.27
C TRP A 234 -5.63 -2.37 -9.88
N VAL A 235 -6.69 -1.65 -9.50
CA VAL A 235 -7.28 -1.71 -8.16
C VAL A 235 -8.55 -2.56 -8.07
N GLY A 236 -9.19 -2.86 -9.20
CA GLY A 236 -10.41 -3.66 -9.28
C GLY A 236 -11.65 -2.96 -8.73
N GLU A 237 -11.65 -1.63 -8.66
CA GLU A 237 -12.82 -0.78 -8.45
C GLU A 237 -12.69 0.48 -9.29
N THR A 238 -13.83 1.08 -9.64
CA THR A 238 -13.87 2.29 -10.45
C THR A 238 -13.13 3.44 -9.76
N VAL A 239 -12.14 3.99 -10.47
CA VAL A 239 -11.43 5.21 -10.13
C VAL A 239 -11.71 6.22 -11.23
N THR A 240 -12.25 7.39 -10.88
CA THR A 240 -12.59 8.44 -11.86
C THR A 240 -11.42 9.39 -12.11
N GLY A 241 -10.51 9.53 -11.14
CA GLY A 241 -9.48 10.57 -11.16
C GLY A 241 -10.04 11.97 -10.83
N GLU A 242 -11.28 12.07 -10.37
CA GLU A 242 -11.87 13.33 -9.93
C GLU A 242 -11.55 13.63 -8.46
N TRP A 243 -11.62 14.90 -8.08
CA TRP A 243 -11.50 15.34 -6.70
C TRP A 243 -12.79 15.04 -5.93
N ILE A 244 -12.63 14.47 -4.73
CA ILE A 244 -13.71 14.11 -3.80
C ILE A 244 -13.51 14.91 -2.52
N GLU A 245 -14.51 15.67 -2.11
CA GLU A 245 -14.50 16.41 -0.84
C GLU A 245 -14.78 15.45 0.34
N ASP A 246 -13.94 15.49 1.38
CA ASP A 246 -14.10 14.71 2.61
C ASP A 246 -13.75 15.58 3.82
N GLY A 247 -14.76 16.31 4.33
CA GLY A 247 -14.57 17.26 5.43
C GLY A 247 -13.76 18.48 5.00
N ASP A 248 -12.63 18.71 5.68
CA ASP A 248 -11.74 19.86 5.46
C ASP A 248 -10.64 19.58 4.44
N VAL A 249 -10.70 18.44 3.76
CA VAL A 249 -9.78 18.06 2.70
C VAL A 249 -10.54 17.66 1.44
N ARG A 250 -9.83 17.69 0.32
CA ARG A 250 -10.22 17.01 -0.92
C ARG A 250 -9.19 15.95 -1.26
N VAL A 251 -9.65 14.84 -1.82
CA VAL A 251 -8.80 13.73 -2.23
C VAL A 251 -9.02 13.33 -3.68
N GLN A 252 -7.96 12.87 -4.34
CA GLN A 252 -8.02 12.39 -5.73
C GLN A 252 -7.13 11.16 -5.86
N MET A 253 -7.68 10.06 -6.39
CA MET A 253 -6.90 8.86 -6.66
C MET A 253 -6.38 8.87 -8.09
N VAL A 254 -5.07 8.72 -8.25
CA VAL A 254 -4.35 8.66 -9.52
C VAL A 254 -3.38 7.50 -9.53
N GLY A 255 -2.79 7.20 -10.69
CA GLY A 255 -1.77 6.16 -10.78
C GLY A 255 -0.66 6.50 -11.76
N TYR A 256 0.48 5.87 -11.52
CA TYR A 256 1.69 6.03 -12.30
C TYR A 256 2.33 4.66 -12.53
N GLU A 257 2.94 4.48 -13.69
CA GLU A 257 3.75 3.31 -13.99
C GLU A 257 5.11 3.73 -14.54
N ARG A 258 6.12 2.91 -14.26
CA ARG A 258 7.46 3.11 -14.78
C ARG A 258 7.52 2.66 -16.24
N VAL A 259 8.02 3.51 -17.13
CA VAL A 259 8.20 3.27 -18.59
C VAL A 259 9.65 3.03 -18.96
#